data_AF-A0A5C6YVN7-F1
#
_entry.id   AF-A0A5C6YVN7-F1
#
_cell.length_a   1.000
_cell.length_b   1.000
_cell.length_c   1.000
_cell.angle_alpha   90.00
_cell.angle_beta   90.00
_cell.angle_gamma   90.00
#
_symmetry.space_group_name_H-M   'P 1'
#
loop_
_entity.id
_entity.type
_entity.pdbx_description
1 polymer ?
#
loop_
_entity_poly.entity_id
_entity_poly.type
_entity_poly.pdbx_seq_one_letter_code
_entity_poly.pdbx_strand_id
1 'polypeptide(L)' 'MEWTFNITWLVLIVLTIISAVFANLDFAYVAIIILGLSFLKFIGVAFFFMELKKANVFWRVLLVAFLGLLLTVVWAV' A
#
# COMPACT_ATOMS: atom_id res chain seq x y z
N MET A 1 -4.96 0.85 21.80
CA MET A 1 -5.52 0.85 20.42
C MET A 1 -4.99 2.02 19.60
N GLU A 2 -4.75 3.19 20.22
CA GLU A 2 -4.26 4.42 19.56
C GLU A 2 -2.79 4.35 19.11
N TRP A 3 -1.93 3.63 19.83
CA TRP A 3 -0.51 3.49 19.47
C TRP A 3 -0.29 2.88 18.08
N THR A 4 -1.02 1.80 17.76
CA THR A 4 -0.99 1.17 16.44
C THR A 4 -1.49 2.11 15.33
N PHE A 5 -2.45 2.98 15.65
CA PHE A 5 -2.96 3.97 14.70
C PHE A 5 -1.89 5.02 14.40
N ASN A 6 -1.30 5.63 15.44
CA ASN A 6 -0.26 6.66 15.30
C ASN A 6 0.98 6.12 14.57
N ILE A 7 1.41 4.89 14.88
CA ILE A 7 2.54 4.24 14.19
C ILE A 7 2.21 4.01 12.71
N THR A 8 1.03 3.46 12.41
CA THR A 8 0.66 3.22 11.00
C THR A 8 0.56 4.52 10.22
N TRP A 9 0.01 5.57 10.83
CA TRP A 9 -0.06 6.89 10.22
C TRP A 9 1.33 7.46 9.91
N LEU A 10 2.27 7.37 10.86
CA LEU A 10 3.65 7.82 10.66
C LEU A 10 4.33 7.02 9.54
N VAL A 11 4.16 5.70 9.51
CA VAL A 11 4.67 4.84 8.43
C VAL A 11 4.10 5.27 7.07
N LEU A 12 2.79 5.56 6.98
CA LEU A 12 2.16 6.01 5.72
C LEU A 12 2.72 7.36 5.24
N ILE A 13 3.02 8.27 6.16
CA ILE A 13 3.67 9.55 5.82
C ILE A 13 5.07 9.31 5.25
N VAL A 14 5.87 8.48 5.93
CA VAL A 14 7.22 8.14 5.46
C VAL A 14 7.16 7.50 4.07
N LEU A 15 6.26 6.55 3.84
CA LEU A 15 6.05 5.93 2.53
C LEU A 15 5.64 6.95 1.45
N THR A 16 4.86 7.97 1.83
CA THR A 16 4.44 9.04 0.93
C THR A 16 5.61 9.95 0.55
N ILE A 17 6.43 10.35 1.52
CA ILE A 17 7.64 11.14 1.27
C ILE A 17 8.60 10.36 0.37
N ILE A 18 8.83 9.07 0.66
CA ILE A 18 9.67 8.20 -0.18
C ILE A 18 9.12 8.14 -1.60
N SER A 19 7.80 7.97 -1.78
CA SER A 19 7.17 7.96 -3.11
C SER A 19 7.42 9.28 -3.85
N ALA A 20 7.31 10.41 -3.17
CA ALA A 20 7.53 11.74 -3.76
C ALA A 20 9.00 11.95 -4.16
N VAL A 21 9.95 11.47 -3.36
CA VAL A 21 11.38 11.49 -3.71
C VAL A 21 11.63 10.69 -4.98
N PHE A 22 11.17 9.44 -5.06
CA PHE A 22 11.34 8.60 -6.24
C PHE A 22 10.66 9.18 -7.49
N ALA A 23 9.53 9.88 -7.36
CA ALA A 23 8.85 10.52 -8.48
C ALA A 23 9.65 11.64 -9.15
N ASN A 24 10.66 12.19 -8.45
CA ASN A 24 11.53 13.24 -8.99
C ASN A 24 12.90 12.71 -9.47
N LEU A 25 13.15 11.40 -9.35
CA LEU A 25 14.38 10.78 -9.83
C LEU A 25 14.18 10.29 -11.26
N ASP A 26 15.17 10.52 -12.13
CA ASP A 26 15.17 9.98 -13.48
C ASP A 26 15.76 8.56 -13.46
N PHE A 27 14.94 7.60 -13.06
CA PHE A 27 15.34 6.21 -12.88
C PHE A 27 14.37 5.26 -13.59
N ALA A 28 14.91 4.31 -14.35
CA ALA A 28 14.13 3.46 -15.27
C ALA A 28 13.01 2.64 -14.59
N TYR A 29 13.12 2.37 -13.30
CA TYR A 29 12.18 1.55 -12.54
C TYR A 29 11.29 2.35 -11.57
N VAL A 30 11.24 3.69 -11.70
CA VAL A 30 10.45 4.56 -10.79
C VAL A 30 8.98 4.16 -10.74
N ALA A 31 8.37 3.84 -11.88
CA ALA A 31 6.98 3.42 -11.93
C ALA A 31 6.72 2.16 -11.09
N ILE A 32 7.58 1.15 -11.21
CA ILE A 32 7.47 -0.12 -10.47
C ILE A 32 7.66 0.13 -8.96
N ILE A 33 8.62 0.98 -8.58
CA ILE A 33 8.88 1.35 -7.19
C ILE A 33 7.65 2.06 -6.59
N ILE A 34 7.09 3.05 -7.29
CA ILE A 34 5.91 3.79 -6.82
C ILE A 34 4.69 2.86 -6.71
N LEU A 35 4.50 1.94 -7.65
CA LEU A 35 3.45 0.93 -7.57
C LEU A 35 3.59 0.01 -6.36
N GLY A 36 4.80 -0.50 -6.10
CA GLY A 36 5.09 -1.29 -4.90
C GLY A 36 4.84 -0.51 -3.61
N LEU A 37 5.25 0.76 -3.55
CA LEU A 37 4.98 1.65 -2.42
C LEU A 37 3.48 1.90 -2.24
N SER A 38 2.72 2.04 -3.34
CA SER A 38 1.27 2.21 -3.31
C SER A 38 0.56 0.98 -2.74
N PHE A 39 0.98 -0.22 -3.14
CA PHE A 39 0.48 -1.48 -2.61
C PHE A 39 0.67 -1.57 -1.10
N LEU A 40 1.87 -1.24 -0.61
CA LEU A 40 2.17 -1.27 0.83
C LEU A 40 1.32 -0.27 1.62
N LYS A 41 1.12 0.95 1.08
CA LYS A 41 0.23 1.95 1.67
C LYS A 41 -1.22 1.44 1.74
N PHE A 42 -1.71 0.80 0.68
CA PHE A 42 -3.07 0.28 0.64
C PHE A 42 -3.30 -0.79 1.70
N ILE A 43 -2.36 -1.72 1.89
CA ILE A 43 -2.43 -2.72 2.97
C ILE A 43 -2.44 -2.05 4.34
N GLY A 44 -1.56 -1.05 4.57
CA GLY A 44 -1.52 -0.29 5.81
C GLY A 44 -2.88 0.33 6.15
N VAL A 45 -3.49 1.03 5.20
CA VAL A 45 -4.82 1.64 5.36
C VAL A 45 -5.89 0.56 5.60
N ALA A 46 -5.93 -0.46 4.76
CA ALA A 46 -6.97 -1.47 4.78
C ALA A 46 -6.98 -2.27 6.10
N PHE A 47 -5.82 -2.74 6.56
CA PHE A 47 -5.76 -3.57 7.76
C PHE A 47 -5.84 -2.77 9.07
N PHE A 48 -5.33 -1.54 9.11
CA PHE A 48 -5.23 -0.77 10.37
C PHE A 48 -6.27 0.35 10.50
N PHE A 49 -6.69 1.00 9.41
CA PHE A 49 -7.69 2.08 9.45
C PHE A 49 -9.10 1.58 9.09
N MET A 50 -9.23 0.66 8.14
CA MET A 50 -10.53 0.04 7.80
C MET A 50 -10.85 -1.19 8.66
N GLU A 51 -10.03 -1.45 9.68
CA GLU A 51 -10.18 -2.56 10.62
C GLU A 51 -10.38 -3.95 9.97
N LEU A 52 -9.84 -4.20 8.77
CA LEU A 52 -9.97 -5.52 8.12
C LEU A 52 -9.36 -6.66 8.93
N LYS A 53 -8.51 -6.36 9.90
CA LYS A 53 -8.04 -7.31 10.93
C LYS A 53 -9.14 -7.88 11.82
N LYS A 54 -10.31 -7.25 11.89
CA LYS A 54 -11.50 -7.76 12.60
C LYS A 54 -12.52 -8.39 11.64
N ALA A 55 -12.40 -8.13 10.34
CA ALA A 55 -13.28 -8.69 9.33
C ALA A 55 -13.05 -10.19 9.11
N ASN A 56 -14.05 -10.85 8.51
CA ASN A 56 -13.96 -12.24 8.08
C ASN A 56 -12.74 -12.48 7.20
N VAL A 57 -12.14 -13.67 7.32
CA VAL A 57 -10.96 -14.08 6.54
C VAL A 57 -11.20 -13.91 5.04
N PHE A 58 -12.43 -14.14 4.57
CA PHE A 58 -12.84 -13.90 3.19
C PHE A 58 -12.46 -12.50 2.69
N TRP A 59 -12.75 -11.43 3.44
CA TRP A 59 -12.45 -10.06 3.04
C TRP A 59 -10.95 -9.77 2.98
N ARG A 60 -10.18 -10.37 3.88
CA ARG A 60 -8.72 -10.22 3.90
C ARG A 60 -8.11 -10.86 2.67
N VAL A 61 -8.54 -12.08 2.32
CA VAL A 61 -8.08 -12.80 1.13
C VAL A 61 -8.51 -12.07 -0.15
N LEU A 62 -9.77 -11.63 -0.21
CA LEU A 62 -10.31 -10.92 -1.38
C LEU A 62 -9.52 -9.63 -1.67
N LEU A 63 -9.17 -8.86 -0.63
CA LEU A 63 -8.38 -7.65 -0.80
C LEU A 63 -6.97 -7.96 -1.34
N VAL A 64 -6.30 -8.96 -0.77
CA VAL A 64 -4.96 -9.36 -1.24
C VAL A 64 -5.01 -9.84 -2.69
N ALA A 65 -6.03 -10.63 -3.04
CA ALA A 65 -6.25 -11.07 -4.42
C ALA A 65 -6.52 -9.91 -5.37
N PHE A 66 -7.37 -8.96 -4.97
CA PHE A 66 -7.67 -7.76 -5.77
C PHE A 66 -6.42 -6.92 -5.99
N LEU A 67 -5.61 -6.68 -4.96
CA LEU A 67 -4.38 -5.92 -5.11
C LEU A 67 -3.35 -6.65 -5.99
N GLY A 68 -3.26 -7.98 -5.90
CA GLY A 68 -2.44 -8.79 -6.79
C GLY A 68 -2.88 -8.65 -8.26
N LEU A 69 -4.19 -8.76 -8.52
CA LEU A 69 -4.75 -8.52 -9.84
C LEU A 69 -4.43 -7.11 -10.35
N LEU A 70 -4.60 -6.08 -9.52
CA LEU A 70 -4.30 -4.70 -9.87
C LEU A 70 -2.84 -4.54 -10.28
N LEU A 71 -1.89 -5.13 -9.54
CA LEU A 71 -0.47 -5.10 -9.92
C LEU A 71 -0.22 -5.78 -11.26
N THR A 72 -0.83 -6.95 -11.51
CA THR A 72 -0.65 -7.66 -12.79
C THR A 72 -1.23 -6.90 -13.96
N VAL A 73 -2.40 -6.27 -13.79
CA VAL A 73 -3.06 -5.49 -14.84
C VAL A 73 -2.25 -4.24 -15.15
N VAL A 74 -1.79 -3.50 -14.14
CA VAL A 74 -0.99 -2.30 -14.35
C VAL A 74 0.36 -2.63 -14.98
N TRP A 75 0.97 -3.76 -14.64
CA TRP A 75 2.22 -4.19 -15.27
C TRP A 75 2.05 -4.63 -16.74
N ALA A 76 0.85 -5.10 -17.11
CA ALA A 76 0.54 -5.53 -18.47
C ALA A 76 0.20 -4.37 -19.43
N VAL A 77 -0.02 -3.16 -18.91
CA VAL A 77 -0.31 -1.93 -19.67
C VAL A 77 0.98 -1.15 -19.91
#